data_AF-A0A931PQ64-F1
#
_entry.id   AF-A0A931PQ64-F1
#
_cell.length_a   1.000
_cell.length_b   1.000
_cell.length_c   1.000
_cell.angle_alpha   90.00
_cell.angle_beta   90.00
_cell.angle_gamma   90.00
#
_symmetry.space_group_name_H-M   'P 1'
#
loop_
_entity.id
_entity.type
_entity.pdbx_description
1 polymer ?
#
loop_
_entity_poly.entity_id
_entity_poly.type
_entity_poly.pdbx_seq_one_letter_code
_entity_poly.pdbx_strand_id
1 'polypeptide(L)'
;MARAPLKRRPPRRAAAPPTAAKVPFRVRPMLATLVAEPFHLPGWVYEEKYDGFRIVAYKEGARVTLETRNLKDRSADFPEVAGAVRALRTPTLALDGEVVVFDPAGISRFQLMPRREAGAAVFVVFDCLYARGRDLRREPLTERRQALEAEVREGASLRLARRLAGDGFEAFRQAQAAGLEGLIAKDGRSAYEADRRSLAWRKVKVRREEEFVIGGYTRPEGSRQHFGAILVGAWDAGRLRYAGKVGTGYTGTTLATLMAKFAPLARPSSPFADAPRERSVTWLEPALVAQVGFTELTDDGRLRHPTFLGLRDDKAARDVAWPRPHA
;
A
#
# COMPACT_ATOMS: atom_id res chain seq x y z
N MET A 1 -40.50 -45.65 56.42
CA MET A 1 -40.24 -44.59 55.41
C MET A 1 -38.76 -44.63 55.04
N ALA A 2 -38.41 -45.18 53.87
CA ALA A 2 -37.03 -45.34 53.42
C ALA A 2 -36.60 -44.14 52.57
N ARG A 3 -35.43 -43.54 52.88
CA ARG A 3 -34.83 -42.43 52.12
C ARG A 3 -34.24 -42.94 50.81
N ALA A 4 -34.63 -42.33 49.69
CA ALA A 4 -34.11 -42.62 48.36
C ALA A 4 -32.65 -42.11 48.18
N PRO A 5 -31.82 -42.77 47.35
CA PRO A 5 -30.42 -42.40 47.18
C PRO A 5 -30.25 -41.22 46.20
N LEU A 6 -29.36 -40.31 46.55
CA LEU A 6 -28.98 -39.14 45.74
C LEU A 6 -28.28 -39.59 44.44
N LYS A 7 -28.87 -39.25 43.28
CA LYS A 7 -28.27 -39.46 41.95
C LYS A 7 -27.01 -38.60 41.79
N ARG A 8 -25.87 -39.23 41.49
CA ARG A 8 -24.60 -38.54 41.19
C ARG A 8 -24.71 -37.79 39.86
N ARG A 9 -24.34 -36.51 39.88
CA ARG A 9 -24.26 -35.62 38.70
C ARG A 9 -23.17 -36.15 37.74
N PRO A 10 -23.40 -36.14 36.42
CA PRO A 10 -22.39 -36.61 35.47
C PRO A 10 -21.16 -35.68 35.48
N PRO A 11 -19.96 -36.20 35.19
CA PRO A 11 -18.77 -35.38 35.12
C PRO A 11 -18.93 -34.33 34.02
N ARG A 12 -18.59 -33.08 34.36
CA ARG A 12 -18.60 -31.95 33.44
C ARG A 12 -17.61 -32.28 32.30
N ARG A 13 -18.13 -32.48 31.08
CA ARG A 13 -17.31 -32.71 29.87
C ARG A 13 -16.22 -31.64 29.83
N ALA A 14 -14.95 -32.07 29.85
CA ALA A 14 -13.82 -31.18 29.64
C ALA A 14 -14.04 -30.44 28.30
N ALA A 15 -13.90 -29.12 28.34
CA ALA A 15 -13.96 -28.32 27.12
C ALA A 15 -12.93 -28.85 26.13
N ALA A 16 -13.34 -29.01 24.87
CA ALA A 16 -12.42 -29.36 23.79
C ALA A 16 -11.23 -28.36 23.78
N PRO A 17 -10.02 -28.81 23.44
CA PRO A 17 -8.88 -27.90 23.30
C PRO A 17 -9.26 -26.76 22.35
N PRO A 18 -8.86 -25.51 22.62
CA PRO A 18 -9.21 -24.37 21.78
C PRO A 18 -8.79 -24.68 20.36
N THR A 19 -9.78 -24.79 19.47
CA THR A 19 -9.57 -24.87 18.03
C THR A 19 -8.59 -23.79 17.64
N ALA A 20 -7.49 -24.16 16.99
CA ALA A 20 -6.36 -23.28 16.66
C ALA A 20 -6.84 -21.86 16.37
N ALA A 21 -6.44 -20.91 17.21
CA ALA A 21 -6.88 -19.53 17.12
C ALA A 21 -6.46 -18.98 15.75
N LYS A 22 -7.42 -18.87 14.82
CA LYS A 22 -7.25 -18.33 13.48
C LYS A 22 -7.96 -17.00 13.36
N VAL A 23 -7.51 -16.16 12.43
CA VAL A 23 -8.29 -15.00 12.01
C VAL A 23 -9.35 -15.52 11.03
N PRO A 24 -10.65 -15.27 11.26
CA PRO A 24 -11.73 -15.92 10.51
C PRO A 24 -11.94 -15.35 9.09
N PHE A 25 -11.04 -14.47 8.62
CA PHE A 25 -11.15 -13.81 7.33
C PHE A 25 -9.78 -13.50 6.73
N ARG A 26 -9.80 -13.26 5.42
CA ARG A 26 -8.80 -12.48 4.68
C ARG A 26 -9.53 -11.33 3.99
N VAL A 27 -8.91 -10.17 3.91
CA VAL A 27 -9.49 -8.97 3.29
C VAL A 27 -8.58 -8.42 2.21
N ARG A 28 -9.20 -7.92 1.15
CA ARG A 28 -8.57 -6.91 0.31
C ARG A 28 -8.71 -5.55 1.02
N PRO A 29 -7.65 -4.73 1.09
CA PRO A 29 -7.68 -3.51 1.88
C PRO A 29 -8.72 -2.49 1.41
N MET A 30 -9.26 -1.73 2.35
CA MET A 30 -10.02 -0.50 2.10
C MET A 30 -9.16 0.52 1.35
N LEU A 31 -9.75 1.28 0.44
CA LEU A 31 -9.05 2.25 -0.41
C LEU A 31 -9.47 3.68 -0.08
N ALA A 32 -8.50 4.58 0.04
CA ALA A 32 -8.76 5.99 0.21
C ALA A 32 -9.18 6.68 -1.11
N THR A 33 -10.07 7.66 -1.02
CA THR A 33 -10.44 8.58 -2.11
C THR A 33 -9.43 9.72 -2.18
N LEU A 34 -8.93 10.06 -3.38
CA LEU A 34 -8.09 11.24 -3.56
C LEU A 34 -8.99 12.50 -3.54
N VAL A 35 -8.58 13.52 -2.80
CA VAL A 35 -9.21 14.85 -2.84
C VAL A 35 -8.18 15.90 -3.25
N ALA A 36 -8.63 16.97 -3.89
CA ALA A 36 -7.75 17.99 -4.45
C ALA A 36 -7.11 18.86 -3.37
N GLU A 37 -7.91 19.32 -2.41
CA GLU A 37 -7.50 20.30 -1.40
C GLU A 37 -7.55 19.71 0.02
N PRO A 38 -6.69 20.20 0.93
CA PRO A 38 -6.79 19.87 2.35
C PRO A 38 -8.10 20.39 2.93
N PHE A 39 -8.59 19.71 3.96
CA PHE A 39 -9.86 20.06 4.60
C PHE A 39 -9.83 19.68 6.09
N HIS A 40 -10.65 20.37 6.90
CA HIS A 40 -10.92 19.99 8.28
C HIS A 40 -12.38 19.56 8.47
N LEU A 41 -12.61 18.46 9.20
CA LEU A 41 -13.93 18.03 9.64
C LEU A 41 -13.88 17.55 11.11
N PRO A 42 -14.86 17.92 11.95
CA PRO A 42 -14.94 17.42 13.32
C PRO A 42 -14.99 15.89 13.39
N GLY A 43 -14.22 15.31 14.31
CA GLY A 43 -14.15 13.85 14.51
C GLY A 43 -13.29 13.08 13.51
N TRP A 44 -12.66 13.78 12.55
CA TRP A 44 -11.69 13.17 11.64
C TRP A 44 -10.29 13.13 12.24
N VAL A 45 -9.53 12.10 11.87
CA VAL A 45 -8.13 11.91 12.27
C VAL A 45 -7.24 12.05 11.03
N TYR A 46 -6.14 12.77 11.17
CA TYR A 46 -5.17 12.99 10.11
C TYR A 46 -3.89 12.22 10.42
N GLU A 47 -3.50 11.33 9.52
CA GLU A 47 -2.29 10.51 9.64
C GLU A 47 -1.34 10.78 8.49
N GLU A 48 -0.04 10.60 8.74
CA GLU A 48 0.97 10.62 7.67
C GLU A 48 0.62 9.61 6.57
N LYS A 49 0.71 10.05 5.32
CA LYS A 49 0.67 9.13 4.19
C LYS A 49 2.05 8.53 3.97
N TYR A 50 2.10 7.21 4.08
CA TYR A 50 3.28 6.41 3.79
C TYR A 50 3.30 5.93 2.32
N ASP A 51 4.50 5.75 1.78
CA ASP A 51 4.74 5.21 0.43
C ASP A 51 5.48 3.87 0.50
N GLY A 52 4.85 2.80 0.04
CA GLY A 52 5.37 1.46 0.25
C GLY A 52 4.51 0.36 -0.37
N PHE A 53 4.62 -0.83 0.23
CA PHE A 53 3.73 -1.94 -0.07
C PHE A 53 2.62 -2.00 0.98
N ARG A 54 1.37 -1.90 0.51
CA ARG A 54 0.20 -2.10 1.35
C ARG A 54 0.11 -3.55 1.79
N ILE A 55 0.15 -3.81 3.09
CA ILE A 55 0.15 -5.15 3.68
C ILE A 55 -0.92 -5.27 4.76
N VAL A 56 -1.67 -6.37 4.72
CA VAL A 56 -2.41 -6.87 5.88
C VAL A 56 -1.62 -8.02 6.48
N ALA A 57 -1.13 -7.82 7.71
CA ALA A 57 -0.42 -8.83 8.46
C ALA A 57 -1.41 -9.65 9.28
N TYR A 58 -1.41 -10.97 9.09
CA TYR A 58 -2.17 -11.91 9.90
C TYR A 58 -1.21 -12.69 10.79
N LYS A 59 -1.47 -12.68 12.10
CA LYS A 59 -0.81 -13.53 13.07
C LYS A 59 -1.78 -14.59 13.54
N GLU A 60 -1.37 -15.85 13.47
CA GLU A 60 -2.15 -17.03 13.89
C GLU A 60 -1.22 -17.95 14.70
N GLY A 61 -1.08 -17.65 15.99
CA GLY A 61 -0.10 -18.26 16.86
C GLY A 61 1.33 -17.86 16.48
N ALA A 62 2.16 -18.83 16.11
CA ALA A 62 3.53 -18.59 15.64
C ALA A 62 3.62 -18.23 14.15
N ARG A 63 2.56 -18.50 13.37
CA ARG A 63 2.53 -18.23 11.93
C ARG A 63 2.17 -16.76 11.70
N VAL A 64 2.94 -16.09 10.85
CA VAL A 64 2.65 -14.76 10.34
C VAL A 64 2.61 -14.81 8.83
N THR A 65 1.58 -14.21 8.23
CA THR A 65 1.47 -13.99 6.78
C THR A 65 1.30 -12.51 6.49
N LEU A 66 2.12 -11.96 5.60
CA LEU A 66 2.08 -10.57 5.16
C LEU A 66 1.44 -10.51 3.78
N GLU A 67 0.13 -10.27 3.71
CA GLU A 67 -0.61 -10.33 2.45
C GLU A 67 -0.73 -8.95 1.82
N THR A 68 -0.36 -8.84 0.54
CA THR A 68 -0.57 -7.63 -0.27
C THR A 68 -2.05 -7.40 -0.61
N ARG A 69 -2.36 -6.26 -1.23
CA ARG A 69 -3.69 -5.99 -1.78
C ARG A 69 -4.26 -7.12 -2.63
N ASN A 70 -3.42 -7.79 -3.41
CA ASN A 70 -3.82 -8.89 -4.30
C ASN A 70 -3.69 -10.28 -3.64
N LEU A 71 -3.62 -10.32 -2.29
CA LEU A 71 -3.52 -11.53 -1.47
C LEU A 71 -2.25 -12.37 -1.74
N LYS A 72 -1.19 -11.75 -2.28
CA LYS A 72 0.13 -12.38 -2.39
C LYS A 72 0.84 -12.29 -1.05
N ASP A 73 1.38 -13.40 -0.57
CA ASP A 73 2.18 -13.47 0.65
C ASP A 73 3.61 -12.93 0.39
N ARG A 74 4.03 -11.96 1.19
CA ARG A 74 5.34 -11.30 1.16
C ARG A 74 6.16 -11.57 2.42
N SER A 75 5.79 -12.57 3.22
CA SER A 75 6.48 -12.88 4.49
C SER A 75 7.93 -13.27 4.29
N ALA A 76 8.23 -14.01 3.21
CA ALA A 76 9.59 -14.36 2.81
C ALA A 76 10.38 -13.15 2.32
N ASP A 77 9.69 -12.17 1.72
CA ASP A 77 10.32 -10.93 1.31
C ASP A 77 10.66 -10.09 2.53
N PHE A 78 9.81 -10.01 3.57
CA PHE A 78 10.04 -9.16 4.76
C PHE A 78 10.14 -9.96 6.06
N PRO A 79 11.18 -10.82 6.23
CA PRO A 79 11.32 -11.66 7.41
C PRO A 79 11.46 -10.87 8.73
N GLU A 80 12.08 -9.69 8.70
CA GLU A 80 12.22 -8.78 9.84
C GLU A 80 10.86 -8.24 10.31
N VAL A 81 9.97 -7.89 9.37
CA VAL A 81 8.60 -7.46 9.65
C VAL A 81 7.78 -8.63 10.18
N ALA A 82 7.85 -9.79 9.53
CA ALA A 82 7.13 -10.99 9.97
C ALA A 82 7.56 -11.40 11.39
N GLY A 83 8.86 -11.31 11.69
CA GLY A 83 9.43 -11.53 13.02
C GLY A 83 8.90 -10.55 14.07
N ALA A 84 8.84 -9.26 13.74
CA ALA A 84 8.31 -8.23 14.64
C ALA A 84 6.81 -8.45 14.96
N VAL A 85 5.99 -8.76 13.95
CA VAL A 85 4.57 -9.08 14.16
C VAL A 85 4.40 -10.35 14.98
N ARG A 86 5.22 -11.38 14.73
CA ARG A 86 5.19 -12.65 15.49
C ARG A 86 5.45 -12.43 16.98
N ALA A 87 6.34 -11.50 17.32
CA ALA A 87 6.75 -11.19 18.70
C ALA A 87 5.68 -10.43 19.52
N LEU A 88 4.63 -9.89 18.89
CA LEU A 88 3.51 -9.28 19.61
C LEU A 88 2.88 -10.28 20.58
N ARG A 89 2.33 -9.83 21.72
CA ARG A 89 1.85 -10.75 22.77
C ARG A 89 0.57 -11.49 22.36
N THR A 90 -0.34 -10.81 21.68
CA THR A 90 -1.64 -11.40 21.33
C THR A 90 -1.48 -12.49 20.27
N PRO A 91 -2.05 -13.69 20.47
CA PRO A 91 -1.81 -14.84 19.60
C PRO A 91 -2.49 -14.72 18.23
N THR A 92 -3.57 -13.95 18.12
CA THR A 92 -4.30 -13.73 16.87
C THR A 92 -4.53 -12.25 16.59
N LEU A 93 -4.00 -11.79 15.46
CA LEU A 93 -4.09 -10.38 15.04
C LEU A 93 -4.29 -10.30 13.53
N ALA A 94 -5.04 -9.28 13.10
CA ALA A 94 -5.02 -8.81 11.72
C ALA A 94 -4.76 -7.30 11.73
N LEU A 95 -3.62 -6.88 11.21
CA LEU A 95 -3.15 -5.49 11.21
C LEU A 95 -3.03 -5.00 9.77
N ASP A 96 -3.57 -3.82 9.48
CA ASP A 96 -3.44 -3.18 8.17
C ASP A 96 -2.38 -2.06 8.29
N GLY A 97 -1.42 -2.07 7.37
CA GLY A 97 -0.25 -1.20 7.42
C GLY A 97 0.42 -1.03 6.07
N GLU A 98 1.48 -0.23 6.05
CA GLU A 98 2.36 -0.05 4.90
C GLU A 98 3.76 -0.53 5.27
N VAL A 99 4.35 -1.43 4.48
CA VAL A 99 5.78 -1.73 4.59
C VAL A 99 6.54 -0.68 3.81
N VAL A 100 7.42 0.05 4.48
CA VAL A 100 8.17 1.19 3.93
C VAL A 100 9.66 1.07 4.20
N VAL A 101 10.44 1.86 3.45
CA VAL A 101 11.84 2.17 3.78
C VAL A 101 11.93 3.68 3.96
N PHE A 102 12.54 4.10 5.06
CA PHE A 102 12.74 5.51 5.40
C PHE A 102 14.07 6.02 4.85
N ASP A 103 14.10 7.26 4.38
CA ASP A 103 15.34 7.99 4.12
C ASP A 103 15.99 8.44 5.45
N PRO A 104 17.23 8.97 5.44
CA PRO A 104 17.89 9.44 6.66
C PRO A 104 17.15 10.55 7.43
N ALA A 105 16.23 11.27 6.77
CA ALA A 105 15.37 12.25 7.41
C ALA A 105 14.12 11.64 8.05
N GLY A 106 13.95 10.31 7.96
CA GLY A 106 12.83 9.59 8.52
C GLY A 106 11.57 9.66 7.66
N ILE A 107 11.67 9.97 6.36
CA ILE A 107 10.52 10.04 5.45
C ILE A 107 10.47 8.80 4.57
N SER A 108 9.29 8.19 4.42
CA SER A 108 9.13 7.00 3.58
C SER A 108 9.36 7.34 2.10
N ARG A 109 10.15 6.51 1.41
CA ARG A 109 10.44 6.66 -0.02
C ARG A 109 10.30 5.32 -0.73
N PHE A 110 9.35 5.20 -1.65
CA PHE A 110 9.15 3.94 -2.39
C PHE A 110 10.38 3.52 -3.19
N GLN A 111 11.13 4.49 -3.74
CA GLN A 111 12.37 4.23 -4.49
C GLN A 111 13.48 3.52 -3.69
N LEU A 112 13.40 3.55 -2.36
CA LEU A 112 14.34 2.83 -1.49
C LEU A 112 13.91 1.37 -1.26
N MET A 113 12.65 1.01 -1.55
CA MET A 113 12.11 -0.33 -1.35
C MET A 113 12.92 -1.44 -2.06
N PRO A 114 13.38 -1.27 -3.31
CA PRO A 114 14.22 -2.27 -3.97
C PRO A 114 15.64 -2.35 -3.40
N ARG A 115 16.08 -1.33 -2.65
CA ARG A 115 17.46 -1.16 -2.16
C ARG A 115 17.48 -1.29 -0.64
N ARG A 116 17.30 -2.51 -0.13
CA ARG A 116 17.27 -2.75 1.32
C ARG A 116 18.58 -2.43 2.03
N GLU A 117 19.69 -2.34 1.28
CA GLU A 117 20.95 -1.78 1.75
C GLU A 117 20.85 -0.31 2.18
N ALA A 118 19.88 0.45 1.68
CA ALA A 118 19.64 1.85 2.05
C ALA A 118 18.83 2.02 3.35
N GLY A 119 18.26 0.94 3.89
CA GLY A 119 17.49 0.97 5.14
C GLY A 119 16.65 -0.30 5.34
N ALA A 120 16.49 -0.72 6.59
CA ALA A 120 15.66 -1.86 6.94
C ALA A 120 14.17 -1.55 6.67
N ALA A 121 13.42 -2.56 6.22
CA ALA A 121 11.99 -2.41 6.01
C ALA A 121 11.26 -2.27 7.36
N VAL A 122 10.31 -1.34 7.42
CA VAL A 122 9.50 -1.07 8.59
C VAL A 122 8.04 -1.21 8.22
N PHE A 123 7.29 -1.97 9.02
CA PHE A 123 5.84 -2.04 8.87
C PHE A 123 5.18 -0.96 9.72
N VAL A 124 4.61 0.04 9.06
CA VAL A 124 3.87 1.13 9.69
C VAL A 124 2.39 0.78 9.70
N VAL A 125 1.87 0.39 10.85
CA VAL A 125 0.49 -0.05 11.02
C VAL A 125 -0.43 1.09 11.40
N PHE A 126 -1.59 1.19 10.75
CA PHE A 126 -2.58 2.25 10.97
C PHE A 126 -4.00 1.74 11.25
N ASP A 127 -4.26 0.43 11.18
CA ASP A 127 -5.57 -0.13 11.55
C ASP A 127 -5.42 -1.54 12.15
N CYS A 128 -6.37 -1.91 13.03
CA CYS A 128 -6.49 -3.23 13.64
C CYS A 128 -7.85 -3.83 13.29
N LEU A 129 -7.85 -4.90 12.50
CA LEU A 129 -9.07 -5.52 11.97
C LEU A 129 -9.55 -6.69 12.83
N TYR A 130 -8.63 -7.32 13.56
CA TYR A 130 -8.92 -8.43 14.47
C TYR A 130 -7.93 -8.45 15.62
N ALA A 131 -8.42 -8.59 16.84
CA ALA A 131 -7.60 -8.79 18.03
C ALA A 131 -8.39 -9.51 19.12
N ARG A 132 -7.71 -10.34 19.92
CA ARG A 132 -8.26 -11.02 21.10
C ARG A 132 -9.59 -11.75 20.85
N GLY A 133 -9.73 -12.38 19.68
CA GLY A 133 -10.94 -13.13 19.34
C GLY A 133 -12.10 -12.29 18.79
N ARG A 134 -11.92 -10.97 18.58
CA ARG A 134 -12.96 -10.08 18.07
C ARG A 134 -12.63 -9.58 16.67
N ASP A 135 -13.62 -9.65 15.77
CA ASP A 135 -13.62 -8.94 14.49
C ASP A 135 -13.97 -7.48 14.74
N LEU A 136 -13.02 -6.58 14.45
CA LEU A 136 -13.15 -5.14 14.73
C LEU A 136 -13.61 -4.36 13.51
N ARG A 137 -13.75 -4.99 12.33
CA ARG A 137 -14.01 -4.27 11.07
C ARG A 137 -15.30 -3.46 11.08
N ARG A 138 -16.29 -3.86 11.89
CA ARG A 138 -17.56 -3.13 12.04
C ARG A 138 -17.52 -2.03 13.09
N GLU A 139 -16.48 -2.02 13.93
CA GLU A 139 -16.32 -1.02 14.99
C GLU A 139 -15.82 0.31 14.42
N PRO A 140 -16.12 1.44 15.08
CA PRO A 140 -15.56 2.74 14.74
C PRO A 140 -14.03 2.74 14.67
N LEU A 141 -13.45 3.54 13.76
CA LEU A 141 -11.99 3.68 13.63
C LEU A 141 -11.33 4.05 14.96
N THR A 142 -11.97 4.87 15.80
CA THR A 142 -11.47 5.21 17.14
C THR A 142 -11.24 3.97 18.01
N GLU A 143 -12.18 3.02 18.01
CA GLU A 143 -12.06 1.77 18.76
C GLU A 143 -11.00 0.84 18.16
N ARG A 144 -10.97 0.72 16.83
CA ARG A 144 -9.93 -0.06 16.14
C ARG A 144 -8.54 0.48 16.41
N ARG A 145 -8.40 1.81 16.47
CA ARG A 145 -7.12 2.46 16.78
C ARG A 145 -6.71 2.29 18.25
N GLN A 146 -7.65 2.34 19.18
CA GLN A 146 -7.37 1.99 20.58
C GLN A 146 -6.88 0.53 20.71
N ALA A 147 -7.54 -0.39 20.02
CA ALA A 147 -7.09 -1.79 19.97
C ALA A 147 -5.68 -1.89 19.36
N LEU A 148 -5.41 -1.19 18.26
CA LEU A 148 -4.08 -1.14 17.64
C LEU A 148 -3.00 -0.69 18.63
N GLU A 149 -3.20 0.42 19.34
CA GLU A 149 -2.24 0.98 20.30
C GLU A 149 -2.05 0.09 21.55
N ALA A 150 -3.07 -0.67 21.93
CA ALA A 150 -2.98 -1.66 23.00
C ALA A 150 -2.15 -2.89 22.59
N GLU A 151 -2.22 -3.30 21.32
CA GLU A 151 -1.60 -4.52 20.81
C GLU A 151 -0.18 -4.32 20.27
N VAL A 152 0.11 -3.15 19.72
CA VAL A 152 1.37 -2.87 19.04
C VAL A 152 2.36 -2.24 20.02
N ARG A 153 3.58 -2.78 19.99
CA ARG A 153 4.76 -2.18 20.62
C ARG A 153 5.72 -1.81 19.51
N GLU A 154 6.02 -0.53 19.39
CA GLU A 154 6.90 -0.02 18.35
C GLU A 154 8.34 -0.53 18.56
N GLY A 155 9.06 -0.67 17.45
CA GLY A 155 10.44 -1.13 17.42
C GLY A 155 11.08 -0.86 16.06
N ALA A 156 12.19 -1.53 15.78
CA ALA A 156 12.96 -1.31 14.56
C ALA A 156 12.16 -1.57 13.28
N SER A 157 11.38 -2.66 13.24
CA SER A 157 10.67 -3.12 12.03
C SER A 157 9.14 -3.02 12.12
N LEU A 158 8.60 -2.42 13.18
CA LEU A 158 7.16 -2.24 13.40
C LEU A 158 6.90 -0.90 14.09
N ARG A 159 6.07 -0.05 13.51
CA ARG A 159 5.74 1.29 14.04
C ARG A 159 4.25 1.57 13.88
N LEU A 160 3.70 2.42 14.73
CA LEU A 160 2.36 2.96 14.54
C LEU A 160 2.44 4.10 13.52
N ALA A 161 1.40 4.25 12.69
CA ALA A 161 1.29 5.42 11.85
C ALA A 161 1.20 6.68 12.70
N ARG A 162 1.99 7.68 12.31
CA ARG A 162 2.06 8.98 12.94
C ARG A 162 0.73 9.72 12.73
N ARG A 163 0.13 10.14 13.84
CA ARG A 163 -0.94 11.15 13.81
C ARG A 163 -0.32 12.53 13.64
N LEU A 164 -0.88 13.30 12.73
CA LEU A 164 -0.53 14.71 12.50
C LEU A 164 -1.40 15.60 13.41
N ALA A 165 -1.35 16.91 13.20
CA ALA A 165 -2.22 17.86 13.89
C ALA A 165 -3.71 17.47 13.79
N GLY A 166 -4.49 17.83 14.82
CA GLY A 166 -5.92 17.54 14.88
C GLY A 166 -6.77 18.38 13.92
N ASP A 167 -6.28 19.56 13.53
CA ASP A 167 -6.84 20.35 12.44
C ASP A 167 -6.25 19.89 11.10
N GLY A 168 -7.12 19.73 10.10
CA GLY A 168 -6.72 19.14 8.82
C GLY A 168 -5.87 20.06 7.94
N PHE A 169 -6.03 21.38 8.08
CA PHE A 169 -5.21 22.35 7.37
C PHE A 169 -3.82 22.45 8.00
N GLU A 170 -3.75 22.42 9.33
CA GLU A 170 -2.50 22.36 10.06
C GLU A 170 -1.74 21.06 9.80
N ALA A 171 -2.43 19.92 9.78
CA ALA A 171 -1.84 18.63 9.45
C ALA A 171 -1.23 18.64 8.04
N PHE A 172 -1.89 19.29 7.07
CA PHE A 172 -1.35 19.44 5.73
C PHE A 172 -0.11 20.34 5.69
N ARG A 173 -0.12 21.49 6.38
CA ARG A 173 1.08 22.35 6.50
C ARG A 173 2.25 21.61 7.15
N GLN A 174 1.97 20.81 8.18
CA GLN A 174 2.96 19.96 8.84
C GLN A 174 3.54 18.94 7.85
N ALA A 175 2.69 18.29 7.04
CA ALA A 175 3.13 17.35 6.02
C ALA A 175 4.00 18.02 4.94
N GLN A 176 3.65 19.23 4.51
CA GLN A 176 4.46 20.03 3.58
C GLN A 176 5.83 20.39 4.17
N ALA A 177 5.86 20.94 5.38
CA ALA A 177 7.08 21.37 6.05
C ALA A 177 8.06 20.19 6.29
N ALA A 178 7.52 19.01 6.62
CA ALA A 178 8.33 17.81 6.81
C ALA A 178 8.66 17.06 5.50
N GLY A 179 8.20 17.55 4.35
CA GLY A 179 8.44 16.91 3.05
C GLY A 179 7.85 15.50 2.94
N LEU A 180 6.75 15.23 3.67
CA LEU A 180 5.99 13.98 3.58
C LEU A 180 5.36 13.84 2.20
N GLU A 181 4.91 12.64 1.85
CA GLU A 181 4.16 12.46 0.59
C GLU A 181 2.78 13.12 0.66
N GLY A 182 2.18 13.14 1.85
CA GLY A 182 0.90 13.77 2.12
C GLY A 182 0.29 13.27 3.42
N LEU A 183 -1.04 13.30 3.50
CA LEU A 183 -1.79 12.78 4.63
C LEU A 183 -2.96 11.90 4.20
N ILE A 184 -3.41 11.05 5.12
CA ILE A 184 -4.68 10.33 5.05
C ILE A 184 -5.58 10.88 6.15
N ALA A 185 -6.67 11.52 5.76
CA ALA A 185 -7.75 11.95 6.62
C ALA A 185 -8.77 10.80 6.74
N LYS A 186 -9.17 10.45 7.96
CA LYS A 186 -10.08 9.33 8.22
C LYS A 186 -11.21 9.75 9.14
N ASP A 187 -12.46 9.40 8.82
CA ASP A 187 -13.60 9.58 9.73
C ASP A 187 -13.45 8.63 10.93
N GLY A 188 -13.30 9.19 12.13
CA GLY A 188 -13.13 8.44 13.37
C GLY A 188 -14.28 7.48 13.70
N ARG A 189 -15.47 7.72 13.14
CA ARG A 189 -16.68 6.89 13.37
C ARG A 189 -16.88 5.81 12.32
N SER A 190 -16.04 5.79 11.27
CA SER A 190 -16.22 4.86 10.15
C SER A 190 -15.84 3.42 10.49
N ALA A 191 -16.62 2.48 9.95
CA ALA A 191 -16.24 1.08 9.87
C ALA A 191 -15.15 0.86 8.80
N TYR A 192 -14.57 -0.34 8.77
CA TYR A 192 -13.62 -0.74 7.73
C TYR A 192 -14.34 -1.32 6.50
N GLU A 193 -14.27 -0.62 5.38
CA GLU A 193 -14.93 -0.99 4.12
C GLU A 193 -13.99 -1.80 3.22
N ALA A 194 -13.84 -3.10 3.52
CA ALA A 194 -12.96 -4.00 2.77
C ALA A 194 -13.27 -4.02 1.26
N ASP A 195 -12.21 -4.03 0.44
CA ASP A 195 -12.24 -4.02 -1.03
C ASP A 195 -13.02 -2.86 -1.68
N ARG A 196 -13.24 -1.76 -0.95
CA ARG A 196 -13.98 -0.60 -1.44
C ARG A 196 -13.17 0.67 -1.35
N ARG A 197 -13.37 1.55 -2.34
CA ARG A 197 -12.95 2.95 -2.27
C ARG A 197 -13.98 3.73 -1.48
N SER A 198 -13.53 4.30 -0.37
CA SER A 198 -14.40 4.93 0.60
C SER A 198 -14.17 6.43 0.68
N LEU A 199 -15.26 7.17 0.91
CA LEU A 199 -15.18 8.59 1.27
C LEU A 199 -14.83 8.80 2.74
N ALA A 200 -14.87 7.77 3.57
CA ALA A 200 -14.45 7.83 4.97
C ALA A 200 -12.93 7.90 5.13
N TRP A 201 -12.18 7.48 4.11
CA TRP A 201 -10.73 7.64 4.04
C TRP A 201 -10.39 8.51 2.84
N ARG A 202 -9.79 9.67 3.07
CA ARG A 202 -9.44 10.63 2.03
C ARG A 202 -7.94 10.89 2.07
N LYS A 203 -7.29 10.83 0.92
CA LYS A 203 -5.86 11.13 0.79
C LYS A 203 -5.69 12.51 0.16
N VAL A 204 -4.83 13.31 0.76
CA VAL A 204 -4.38 14.61 0.22
C VAL A 204 -2.88 14.46 -0.02
N LYS A 205 -2.43 14.68 -1.25
CA LYS A 205 -1.01 14.54 -1.59
C LYS A 205 -0.33 15.89 -1.59
N VAL A 206 0.83 15.95 -0.96
CA VAL A 206 1.78 17.08 -1.07
C VAL A 206 2.58 16.94 -2.36
N ARG A 207 2.96 15.71 -2.74
CA ARG A 207 3.73 15.41 -3.94
C ARG A 207 2.85 14.84 -5.04
N ARG A 208 3.11 15.23 -6.28
CA ARG A 208 2.43 14.64 -7.44
C ARG A 208 3.16 13.37 -7.87
N GLU A 209 2.69 12.25 -7.35
CA GLU A 209 3.19 10.92 -7.67
C GLU A 209 1.99 10.01 -7.96
N GLU A 210 2.00 9.26 -9.06
CA GLU A 210 0.90 8.36 -9.42
C GLU A 210 1.41 7.05 -10.02
N GLU A 211 0.51 6.07 -10.08
CA GLU A 211 0.74 4.77 -10.69
C GLU A 211 0.41 4.85 -12.19
N PHE A 212 1.28 4.30 -13.04
CA PHE A 212 1.05 4.20 -14.48
C PHE A 212 1.45 2.82 -15.02
N VAL A 213 0.75 2.35 -16.04
CA VAL A 213 1.06 1.11 -16.77
C VAL A 213 2.16 1.36 -17.78
N ILE A 214 3.15 0.49 -17.82
CA ILE A 214 4.22 0.50 -18.81
C ILE A 214 3.72 -0.17 -20.09
N GLY A 215 3.75 0.55 -21.21
CA GLY A 215 3.33 0.04 -22.52
C GLY A 215 4.44 -0.07 -23.55
N GLY A 216 5.66 0.37 -23.22
CA GLY A 216 6.81 0.27 -24.11
C GLY A 216 8.07 0.89 -23.52
N TYR A 217 9.18 0.80 -24.26
CA TYR A 217 10.42 1.50 -23.95
C TYR A 217 11.14 1.96 -25.22
N THR A 218 11.93 3.02 -25.12
CA THR A 218 12.80 3.50 -26.21
C THR A 218 14.16 2.84 -26.16
N ARG A 219 14.86 2.77 -27.31
CA ARG A 219 16.28 2.44 -27.33
C ARG A 219 17.10 3.37 -26.41
N PRO A 220 18.21 2.88 -25.85
CA PRO A 220 19.11 3.74 -25.11
C PRO A 220 19.80 4.75 -26.05
N GLU A 221 20.21 5.88 -25.49
CA GLU A 221 20.98 6.93 -26.17
C GLU A 221 22.25 7.22 -25.38
N GLY A 222 23.32 7.64 -26.08
CA GLY A 222 24.61 7.94 -25.47
C GLY A 222 25.25 6.72 -24.80
N SER A 223 25.76 6.90 -23.57
CA SER A 223 26.41 5.84 -22.79
C SER A 223 25.42 4.95 -22.01
N ARG A 224 24.11 5.22 -22.09
CA ARG A 224 23.09 4.45 -21.36
C ARG A 224 23.01 3.04 -21.92
N GLN A 225 22.90 2.04 -21.04
CA GLN A 225 22.70 0.64 -21.41
C GLN A 225 21.22 0.25 -21.26
N HIS A 226 20.82 -0.85 -21.90
CA HIS A 226 19.47 -1.42 -21.90
C HIS A 226 18.39 -0.59 -22.61
N PHE A 227 17.90 0.50 -22.02
CA PHE A 227 16.83 1.32 -22.59
C PHE A 227 16.97 2.80 -22.24
N GLY A 228 16.34 3.67 -23.05
CA GLY A 228 16.38 5.12 -22.87
C GLY A 228 15.36 5.59 -21.85
N ALA A 229 14.09 5.29 -22.10
CA ALA A 229 12.97 5.66 -21.26
C ALA A 229 11.83 4.64 -21.39
N ILE A 230 10.99 4.55 -20.36
CA ILE A 230 9.71 3.82 -20.48
C ILE A 230 8.62 4.75 -21.00
N LEU A 231 7.67 4.18 -21.73
CA LEU A 231 6.44 4.82 -22.16
C LEU A 231 5.32 4.35 -21.24
N VAL A 232 4.64 5.30 -20.60
CA VAL A 232 3.63 5.01 -19.57
C VAL A 232 2.26 5.57 -19.93
N GLY A 233 1.23 5.00 -19.33
CA GLY A 233 -0.16 5.43 -19.49
C GLY A 233 -1.09 4.91 -18.40
N ALA A 234 -2.36 5.26 -18.45
CA ALA A 234 -3.36 4.79 -17.49
C ALA A 234 -4.71 4.51 -18.18
N TRP A 235 -5.52 3.65 -17.58
CA TRP A 235 -6.80 3.23 -18.16
C TRP A 235 -7.88 4.30 -17.99
N ASP A 236 -8.51 4.69 -19.09
CA ASP A 236 -9.65 5.59 -19.13
C ASP A 236 -10.74 5.00 -20.02
N ALA A 237 -11.91 4.74 -19.46
CA ALA A 237 -13.03 4.11 -20.17
C ALA A 237 -12.63 2.84 -20.97
N GLY A 238 -11.81 1.98 -20.36
CA GLY A 238 -11.36 0.72 -20.97
C GLY A 238 -10.24 0.87 -22.02
N ARG A 239 -9.73 2.08 -22.24
CA ARG A 239 -8.62 2.34 -23.18
C ARG A 239 -7.37 2.79 -22.41
N LEU A 240 -6.21 2.25 -22.76
CA LEU A 240 -4.95 2.68 -22.18
C LEU A 240 -4.50 3.96 -22.87
N ARG A 241 -4.59 5.09 -22.18
CA ARG A 241 -4.16 6.40 -22.71
C ARG A 241 -2.70 6.65 -22.37
N TYR A 242 -1.92 7.14 -23.32
CA TYR A 242 -0.53 7.50 -23.11
C TYR A 242 -0.43 8.71 -22.16
N ALA A 243 0.52 8.69 -21.23
CA ALA A 243 0.74 9.76 -20.25
C ALA A 243 2.14 10.37 -20.36
N GLY A 244 3.05 9.76 -21.11
CA GLY A 244 4.36 10.36 -21.38
C GLY A 244 5.53 9.39 -21.33
N LYS A 245 6.71 9.95 -21.54
CA LYS A 245 8.00 9.26 -21.55
C LYS A 245 8.74 9.55 -20.24
N VAL A 246 9.20 8.50 -19.56
CA VAL A 246 9.90 8.61 -18.27
C VAL A 246 11.35 8.18 -18.45
N GLY A 247 12.27 9.16 -18.44
CA GLY A 247 13.69 8.97 -18.77
C GLY A 247 14.66 9.07 -17.58
N THR A 248 14.17 9.37 -16.38
CA THR A 248 14.96 9.56 -15.15
C THR A 248 14.49 8.62 -14.05
N GLY A 249 15.29 8.47 -12.99
CA GLY A 249 14.97 7.62 -11.83
C GLY A 249 15.59 6.21 -11.89
N TYR A 250 16.52 5.98 -12.81
CA TYR A 250 17.17 4.68 -13.00
C TYR A 250 18.63 4.67 -12.54
N THR A 251 19.03 3.60 -11.86
CA THR A 251 20.43 3.15 -11.77
C THR A 251 20.70 2.02 -12.76
N GLY A 252 21.98 1.70 -13.00
CA GLY A 252 22.38 0.56 -13.85
C GLY A 252 21.69 -0.75 -13.45
N THR A 253 21.63 -1.04 -12.15
CA THR A 253 20.90 -2.20 -11.62
C THR A 253 19.42 -2.18 -11.99
N THR A 254 18.72 -1.05 -11.78
CA THR A 254 17.30 -0.97 -12.13
C THR A 254 17.03 -1.10 -13.62
N LEU A 255 17.93 -0.60 -14.48
CA LEU A 255 17.83 -0.75 -15.93
C LEU A 255 17.91 -2.23 -16.34
N ALA A 256 18.91 -2.96 -15.81
CA ALA A 256 19.09 -4.38 -16.08
C ALA A 256 17.89 -5.21 -15.59
N THR A 257 17.41 -4.96 -14.36
CA THR A 257 16.24 -5.66 -13.79
C THR A 257 14.98 -5.43 -14.61
N LEU A 258 14.72 -4.19 -15.04
CA LEU A 258 13.56 -3.86 -15.86
C LEU A 258 13.63 -4.52 -17.24
N MET A 259 14.82 -4.51 -17.87
CA MET A 259 15.02 -5.15 -19.17
C MET A 259 14.69 -6.64 -19.14
N ALA A 260 15.13 -7.35 -18.09
CA ALA A 260 14.79 -8.77 -17.92
C ALA A 260 13.27 -9.01 -17.80
N LYS A 261 12.52 -8.08 -17.20
CA LYS A 261 11.05 -8.14 -17.11
C LYS A 261 10.35 -7.75 -18.41
N PHE A 262 10.98 -6.92 -19.24
CA PHE A 262 10.42 -6.47 -20.52
C PHE A 262 10.55 -7.52 -21.62
N ALA A 263 11.65 -8.28 -21.63
CA ALA A 263 11.92 -9.30 -22.64
C ALA A 263 10.73 -10.25 -22.95
N PRO A 264 10.04 -10.85 -21.97
CA PRO A 264 8.90 -11.74 -22.24
C PRO A 264 7.59 -11.01 -22.60
N LEU A 265 7.54 -9.67 -22.55
CA LEU A 265 6.33 -8.88 -22.77
C LEU A 265 6.31 -8.18 -24.13
N ALA A 266 7.32 -8.38 -24.98
CA ALA A 266 7.39 -7.71 -26.27
C ALA A 266 6.18 -8.05 -27.16
N ARG A 267 5.62 -7.03 -27.80
CA ARG A 267 4.48 -7.14 -28.72
C ARG A 267 4.70 -6.31 -29.98
N PRO A 268 4.02 -6.62 -31.10
CA PRO A 268 4.29 -5.96 -32.38
C PRO A 268 3.73 -4.53 -32.50
N SER A 269 2.68 -4.20 -31.75
CA SER A 269 1.96 -2.93 -31.87
C SER A 269 1.78 -2.22 -30.53
N SER A 270 1.56 -0.90 -30.57
CA SER A 270 1.34 -0.11 -29.36
C SER A 270 0.11 -0.58 -28.58
N PRO A 271 0.18 -0.69 -27.24
CA PRO A 271 -0.99 -0.92 -26.40
C PRO A 271 -1.77 0.38 -26.12
N PHE A 272 -1.22 1.55 -26.46
CA PHE A 272 -1.86 2.84 -26.21
C PHE A 272 -2.89 3.17 -27.28
N ALA A 273 -4.04 3.70 -26.86
CA ALA A 273 -5.07 4.21 -27.77
C ALA A 273 -4.60 5.46 -28.54
N ASP A 274 -3.78 6.31 -27.91
CA ASP A 274 -3.15 7.50 -28.47
C ASP A 274 -1.62 7.32 -28.52
N ALA A 275 -1.16 6.32 -29.28
CA ALA A 275 0.25 5.99 -29.38
C ALA A 275 1.11 7.20 -29.80
N PRO A 276 2.22 7.50 -29.09
CA PRO A 276 3.09 8.60 -29.47
C PRO A 276 3.84 8.32 -30.77
N ARG A 277 4.17 9.39 -31.49
CA ARG A 277 5.05 9.35 -32.67
C ARG A 277 6.52 9.29 -32.24
N GLU A 278 6.90 8.20 -31.56
CA GLU A 278 8.27 7.95 -31.11
C GLU A 278 8.93 6.90 -32.00
N ARG A 279 10.19 7.12 -32.37
CA ARG A 279 10.94 6.18 -33.22
C ARG A 279 11.58 5.10 -32.36
N SER A 280 11.78 3.91 -32.93
CA SER A 280 12.54 2.83 -32.29
C SER A 280 11.99 2.41 -30.91
N VAL A 281 10.66 2.35 -30.78
CA VAL A 281 9.99 1.86 -29.58
C VAL A 281 9.83 0.35 -29.66
N THR A 282 10.19 -0.34 -28.57
CA THR A 282 9.71 -1.71 -28.34
C THR A 282 8.44 -1.63 -27.51
N TRP A 283 7.33 -2.09 -28.09
CA TRP A 283 6.04 -2.12 -27.40
C TRP A 283 5.96 -3.34 -26.49
N LEU A 284 5.30 -3.15 -25.35
CA LEU A 284 5.14 -4.18 -24.33
C LEU A 284 3.67 -4.46 -24.06
N GLU A 285 3.35 -5.69 -23.69
CA GLU A 285 2.06 -5.99 -23.08
C GLU A 285 1.88 -5.13 -21.81
N PRO A 286 0.70 -4.50 -21.63
CA PRO A 286 0.44 -3.55 -20.55
C PRO A 286 0.19 -4.26 -19.22
N ALA A 287 1.20 -4.97 -18.73
CA ALA A 287 1.14 -5.86 -17.57
C ALA A 287 1.92 -5.33 -16.36
N LEU A 288 2.87 -4.41 -16.56
CA LEU A 288 3.71 -3.87 -15.50
C LEU A 288 3.21 -2.48 -15.07
N VAL A 289 3.21 -2.23 -13.76
CA VAL A 289 2.85 -0.94 -13.17
C VAL A 289 4.09 -0.27 -12.58
N ALA A 290 4.27 1.01 -12.87
CA ALA A 290 5.31 1.86 -12.31
C ALA A 290 4.71 2.92 -11.39
N GLN A 291 5.37 3.19 -10.28
CA GLN A 291 5.19 4.41 -9.51
C GLN A 291 6.03 5.52 -10.16
N VAL A 292 5.41 6.66 -10.47
CA VAL A 292 6.06 7.78 -11.18
C VAL A 292 5.78 9.08 -10.43
N GLY A 293 6.85 9.80 -10.06
CA GLY A 293 6.76 11.18 -9.57
C GLY A 293 6.82 12.18 -10.72
N PHE A 294 6.09 13.28 -10.63
CA PHE A 294 6.01 14.30 -11.68
C PHE A 294 5.68 15.67 -11.07
N THR A 295 5.85 16.74 -11.86
CA THR A 295 5.62 18.13 -11.40
C THR A 295 4.20 18.62 -11.69
N GLU A 296 3.63 18.20 -12.83
CA GLU A 296 2.25 18.48 -13.22
C GLU A 296 1.77 17.48 -14.28
N LEU A 297 0.45 17.36 -14.40
CA LEU A 297 -0.21 16.74 -15.53
C LEU A 297 -0.72 17.89 -16.41
N THR A 298 -0.22 17.98 -17.64
CA THR A 298 -0.60 19.04 -18.59
C THR A 298 -2.04 18.85 -19.08
N ASP A 299 -2.62 19.89 -19.70
CA ASP A 299 -4.00 19.86 -20.21
C ASP A 299 -4.23 18.77 -21.27
N ASP A 300 -3.20 18.42 -22.04
CA ASP A 300 -3.22 17.31 -23.00
C ASP A 300 -2.96 15.93 -22.34
N GLY A 301 -2.84 15.89 -21.01
CA GLY A 301 -2.73 14.66 -20.24
C GLY A 301 -1.33 14.08 -20.18
N ARG A 302 -0.28 14.90 -20.28
CA ARG A 302 1.13 14.45 -20.24
C ARG A 302 1.79 14.79 -18.91
N LEU A 303 2.69 13.92 -18.48
CA LEU A 303 3.48 14.15 -17.27
C LEU A 303 4.63 15.10 -17.56
N ARG A 304 4.77 16.14 -16.74
CA ARG A 304 5.92 17.05 -16.79
C ARG A 304 6.99 16.66 -15.78
N HIS A 305 8.23 16.60 -16.24
CA HIS A 305 9.40 16.13 -15.48
C HIS A 305 9.17 14.79 -14.75
N PRO A 306 8.66 13.75 -15.44
CA PRO A 306 8.38 12.47 -14.79
C PRO A 306 9.67 11.74 -14.41
N THR A 307 9.66 11.10 -13.25
CA THR A 307 10.75 10.31 -12.69
C THR A 307 10.23 8.96 -12.22
N PHE A 308 10.90 7.89 -12.64
CA PHE A 308 10.57 6.53 -12.20
C PHE A 308 10.94 6.36 -10.73
N LEU A 309 9.99 5.90 -9.92
CA LEU A 309 10.21 5.65 -8.49
C LEU A 309 10.31 4.15 -8.19
N GLY A 310 9.70 3.27 -8.99
CA GLY A 310 9.81 1.82 -8.82
C GLY A 310 8.67 1.05 -9.47
N LEU A 311 8.76 -0.29 -9.46
CA LEU A 311 7.67 -1.15 -9.94
C LEU A 311 6.68 -1.48 -8.82
N ARG A 312 5.39 -1.51 -9.16
CA ARG A 312 4.27 -1.92 -8.30
C ARG A 312 3.81 -3.34 -8.66
N ASP A 313 4.54 -4.34 -8.20
CA ASP A 313 4.21 -5.77 -8.39
C ASP A 313 3.00 -6.25 -7.53
N ASP A 314 2.58 -5.39 -6.61
CA ASP A 314 1.40 -5.50 -5.75
C ASP A 314 0.10 -5.02 -6.41
N LYS A 315 0.18 -4.41 -7.60
CA LYS A 315 -0.97 -3.86 -8.34
C LYS A 315 -1.22 -4.57 -9.66
N ALA A 316 -2.49 -4.73 -10.01
CA ALA A 316 -2.87 -5.20 -11.33
C ALA A 316 -2.92 -4.02 -12.30
N ALA A 317 -2.30 -4.15 -13.47
CA ALA A 317 -2.23 -3.07 -14.45
C ALA A 317 -3.61 -2.53 -14.88
N ARG A 318 -4.62 -3.40 -14.94
CA ARG A 318 -6.02 -3.02 -15.27
C ARG A 318 -6.68 -2.09 -14.24
N ASP A 319 -6.18 -2.07 -13.00
CA ASP A 319 -6.76 -1.26 -11.91
C ASP A 319 -6.16 0.16 -11.88
N VAL A 320 -5.17 0.44 -12.73
CA VAL A 320 -4.49 1.74 -12.83
C VAL A 320 -5.34 2.69 -13.68
N ALA A 321 -6.27 3.36 -13.02
CA ALA A 321 -7.16 4.33 -13.65
C ALA A 321 -6.48 5.68 -13.91
N TRP A 322 -6.91 6.37 -14.97
CA TRP A 322 -6.43 7.71 -15.31
C TRP A 322 -6.56 8.68 -14.12
N PRO A 323 -5.51 9.46 -13.79
CA PRO A 323 -5.59 10.46 -12.74
C PRO A 323 -6.64 11.49 -13.13
N ARG A 324 -7.78 11.49 -12.45
CA ARG A 324 -8.79 12.55 -12.60
C ARG A 324 -8.56 13.56 -11.48
N PRO A 325 -8.56 14.87 -11.76
CA PRO A 325 -8.84 15.84 -10.73
C PRO A 325 -10.23 15.48 -10.19
N HIS A 326 -10.31 15.02 -8.95
CA HIS A 326 -11.59 14.91 -8.29
C HIS A 326 -12.01 16.33 -7.93
N ALA A 327 -13.13 16.76 -8.51
CA ALA A 327 -13.83 17.99 -8.13
C ALA A 327 -14.17 17.99 -6.63
#